data_AF-A0A932R5S1-F1
#
_entry.id   AF-A0A932R5S1-F1
#
_cell.length_a   1.000
_cell.length_b   1.000
_cell.length_c   1.000
_cell.angle_alpha   90.00
_cell.angle_beta   90.00
_cell.angle_gamma   90.00
#
_symmetry.space_group_name_H-M   'P 1'
#
loop_
_entity.id
_entity.type
_entity.pdbx_description
1 polymer ?
#
loop_
_entity_poly.entity_id
_entity_poly.type
_entity_poly.pdbx_seq_one_letter_code
_entity_poly.pdbx_strand_id
1 'polypeptide(L)'
;MIQKQKGSATVWAIVLILLVVLIIWWMGNNHTSTTQTTPVVTPTSPQAVTPTPVMPTYLKTLAMANGSSYLADPSGRTLYTKLSDTKNISTCTGACLYVWPTYSASSVLGSAPTDYKDLGTMKRGDGSMQYTWKGMPLYYYAKDGKIGDTLGNGFNKAWNIARP
;
A
#
# COMPACT_ATOMS: atom_id res chain seq x y z
N MET A 1 45.10 46.08 -26.74
CA MET A 1 44.58 45.98 -25.36
C MET A 1 44.04 44.56 -25.18
N ILE A 2 44.69 43.76 -24.35
CA ILE A 2 44.48 42.31 -24.21
C ILE A 2 43.48 42.10 -23.06
N GLN A 3 42.28 41.58 -23.35
CA GLN A 3 41.28 41.26 -22.34
C GLN A 3 41.57 39.86 -21.75
N LYS A 4 41.96 39.82 -20.48
CA LYS A 4 42.15 38.60 -19.67
C LYS A 4 40.82 37.86 -19.50
N GLN A 5 40.73 36.63 -19.99
CA GLN A 5 39.67 35.69 -19.64
C GLN A 5 39.75 35.34 -18.14
N LYS A 6 38.72 35.68 -17.38
CA LYS A 6 38.49 35.18 -16.02
C LYS A 6 37.60 33.93 -16.12
N GLY A 7 38.21 32.77 -16.36
CA GLY A 7 37.58 31.47 -16.18
C GLY A 7 37.26 31.26 -14.71
N SER A 8 36.04 31.67 -14.32
CA SER A 8 35.56 31.67 -12.95
C SER A 8 35.35 30.24 -12.44
N ALA A 9 35.75 30.01 -11.20
CA ALA A 9 35.92 28.74 -10.50
C ALA A 9 34.67 27.83 -10.36
N THR A 10 33.59 28.12 -11.10
CA THR A 10 32.32 27.38 -11.05
C THR A 10 32.34 26.11 -11.90
N VAL A 11 33.19 26.04 -12.94
CA VAL A 11 33.28 24.87 -13.84
C VAL A 11 34.00 23.69 -13.18
N TRP A 12 34.95 23.95 -12.28
CA TRP A 12 35.72 22.90 -11.59
C TRP A 12 34.93 22.20 -10.47
N ALA A 13 33.94 22.87 -9.86
CA ALA A 13 33.09 22.28 -8.82
C ALA A 13 32.09 21.24 -9.36
N ILE A 14 31.62 21.42 -10.61
CA ILE A 14 30.64 20.52 -11.24
C ILE A 14 31.29 19.21 -11.72
N VAL A 15 32.56 19.28 -12.18
CA VAL A 15 33.33 18.10 -12.61
C VAL A 15 33.65 17.17 -11.42
N LEU A 16 33.91 17.72 -10.24
CA LEU A 16 34.16 16.94 -9.02
C LEU A 16 32.91 16.23 -8.48
N ILE A 17 31.73 16.86 -8.55
CA ILE A 17 30.48 16.24 -8.07
C ILE A 17 30.02 15.10 -9.00
N LEU A 18 30.21 15.22 -10.32
CA LEU A 18 29.86 14.15 -11.27
C LEU A 18 30.82 12.94 -11.20
N LEU A 19 32.09 13.13 -10.81
CA LEU A 19 33.03 12.03 -10.59
C LEU A 19 32.77 11.28 -9.28
N VAL A 20 32.25 11.93 -8.22
CA VAL A 20 31.94 11.27 -6.95
C VAL A 20 30.66 10.41 -7.03
N VAL A 21 29.66 10.80 -7.83
CA VAL A 21 28.40 10.04 -8.00
C VAL A 21 28.59 8.78 -8.87
N LEU A 22 29.60 8.73 -9.74
CA LEU A 22 29.91 7.56 -10.57
C LEU A 22 30.71 6.46 -9.85
N ILE A 23 31.30 6.74 -8.67
CA ILE A 23 32.05 5.74 -7.88
C ILE A 23 31.14 4.98 -6.89
N ILE A 24 29.95 5.52 -6.56
CA ILE A 24 29.00 4.89 -5.61
C ILE A 24 28.11 3.81 -6.30
N TRP A 25 28.27 3.59 -7.60
CA TRP A 25 27.61 2.49 -8.35
C TRP A 25 28.55 1.36 -8.77
N TRP A 26 29.67 1.16 -8.07
CA TRP A 26 30.53 -0.02 -8.31
C TRP A 26 31.35 -0.46 -7.09
N MET A 27 30.65 -0.91 -6.05
CA MET A 27 31.08 -1.97 -5.13
C MET A 27 29.77 -2.67 -4.73
N GLY A 28 29.38 -3.76 -5.39
CA GLY A 28 29.88 -5.06 -4.99
C GLY A 28 29.07 -5.56 -3.80
N ASN A 29 28.00 -6.31 -4.07
CA ASN A 29 27.83 -7.60 -3.41
C ASN A 29 26.87 -8.47 -4.22
N ASN A 30 27.50 -9.45 -4.87
CA ASN A 30 26.88 -10.67 -5.32
C ASN A 30 26.15 -11.28 -4.13
N HIS A 31 24.82 -11.34 -4.16
CA HIS A 31 24.11 -12.27 -3.30
C HIS A 31 24.36 -13.67 -3.88
N THR A 32 25.54 -14.21 -3.55
CA THR A 32 25.83 -15.64 -3.64
C THR A 32 24.74 -16.37 -2.89
N SER A 33 23.96 -17.18 -3.62
CA SER A 33 23.07 -18.18 -3.05
C SER A 33 23.91 -19.16 -2.23
N THR A 34 23.97 -18.95 -0.92
CA THR A 34 24.55 -19.91 0.02
C THR A 34 23.60 -21.10 0.12
N THR A 35 23.91 -22.18 -0.57
CA THR A 35 23.42 -23.53 -0.26
C THR A 35 23.98 -23.92 1.10
N GLN A 36 23.16 -23.76 2.15
CA GLN A 36 23.49 -24.15 3.50
C GLN A 36 23.39 -25.68 3.63
N THR A 37 24.53 -26.36 3.67
CA THR A 37 24.62 -27.77 4.03
C THR A 37 24.33 -27.89 5.52
N THR A 38 23.18 -28.44 5.86
CA THR A 38 22.78 -28.81 7.22
C THR A 38 23.65 -29.97 7.72
N PRO A 39 24.08 -29.97 9.00
CA PRO A 39 24.44 -31.22 9.66
C PRO A 39 23.17 -32.07 9.78
N VAL A 40 23.27 -33.33 9.36
CA VAL A 40 22.25 -34.36 9.56
C VAL A 40 22.10 -34.58 11.07
N VAL A 41 21.14 -33.89 11.67
CA VAL A 41 20.58 -34.28 12.97
C VAL A 41 19.43 -35.25 12.71
N THR A 42 19.53 -36.42 13.31
CA THR A 42 18.54 -37.50 13.30
C THR A 42 17.14 -36.96 13.59
N PRO A 43 16.11 -37.33 12.82
CA PRO A 43 14.76 -36.83 13.02
C PRO A 43 14.14 -37.45 14.27
N THR A 44 14.22 -36.74 15.40
CA THR A 44 13.23 -36.91 16.46
C THR A 44 11.97 -36.21 15.98
N SER A 45 11.02 -37.01 15.48
CA SER A 45 9.69 -36.61 14.97
C SER A 45 9.14 -35.38 15.70
N PRO A 46 9.17 -34.18 15.07
CA PRO A 46 8.30 -33.09 15.49
C PRO A 46 6.89 -33.57 15.16
N GLN A 47 6.04 -33.70 16.18
CA GLN A 47 4.60 -33.88 15.98
C GLN A 47 4.14 -32.93 14.87
N ALA A 48 3.47 -33.49 13.86
CA ALA A 48 2.78 -32.72 12.83
C ALA A 48 1.73 -31.84 13.50
N VAL A 49 2.14 -30.65 13.93
CA VAL A 49 1.23 -29.55 14.19
C VAL A 49 0.73 -29.13 12.83
N THR A 50 -0.46 -29.61 12.46
CA THR A 50 -1.22 -29.02 11.36
C THR A 50 -1.25 -27.52 11.61
N PRO A 51 -0.56 -26.67 10.81
CA PRO A 51 -0.64 -25.24 11.02
C PRO A 51 -2.12 -24.90 10.86
N THR A 52 -2.75 -24.43 11.95
CA THR A 52 -4.09 -23.89 11.85
C THR A 52 -4.02 -22.80 10.78
N PRO A 53 -4.84 -22.84 9.72
CA PRO A 53 -4.83 -21.80 8.72
C PRO A 53 -5.16 -20.49 9.42
N VAL A 54 -4.16 -19.63 9.62
CA VAL A 54 -4.36 -18.26 10.08
C VAL A 54 -5.10 -17.55 8.96
N MET A 55 -6.42 -17.47 9.09
CA MET A 55 -7.27 -16.76 8.15
C MET A 55 -6.75 -15.32 8.04
N PRO A 56 -6.42 -14.83 6.84
CA PRO A 56 -6.00 -13.45 6.68
C PRO A 56 -7.13 -12.53 7.15
N THR A 57 -6.80 -11.62 8.06
CA THR A 57 -7.73 -10.54 8.42
C THR A 57 -7.73 -9.54 7.27
N TYR A 58 -8.88 -9.32 6.65
CA TYR A 58 -9.02 -8.38 5.54
C TYR A 58 -9.45 -6.99 6.00
N LEU A 59 -10.25 -6.93 7.05
CA LEU A 59 -10.86 -5.70 7.56
C LEU A 59 -10.95 -5.78 9.08
N LYS A 60 -11.15 -4.63 9.71
CA LYS A 60 -11.60 -4.47 11.08
C LYS A 60 -12.82 -3.55 11.10
N THR A 61 -13.71 -3.76 12.05
CA THR A 61 -14.79 -2.82 12.36
C THR A 61 -14.41 -2.05 13.62
N LEU A 62 -14.29 -0.74 13.53
CA LEU A 62 -13.96 0.15 14.64
C LEU A 62 -15.17 1.00 15.03
N ALA A 63 -15.29 1.35 16.31
CA ALA A 63 -16.38 2.17 16.82
C ALA A 63 -16.02 3.67 16.75
N MET A 64 -17.03 4.50 16.53
CA MET A 64 -16.99 5.96 16.69
C MET A 64 -17.61 6.36 18.02
N ALA A 65 -17.25 7.54 18.52
CA ALA A 65 -17.80 8.07 19.78
C ALA A 65 -19.32 8.27 19.76
N ASN A 66 -19.93 8.44 18.58
CA ASN A 66 -21.38 8.57 18.41
C ASN A 66 -22.13 7.22 18.36
N GLY A 67 -21.47 6.11 18.68
CA GLY A 67 -22.05 4.76 18.68
C GLY A 67 -22.15 4.08 17.31
N SER A 68 -21.82 4.77 16.22
CA SER A 68 -21.70 4.15 14.90
C SER A 68 -20.34 3.48 14.69
N SER A 69 -20.19 2.68 13.64
CA SER A 69 -18.95 1.99 13.33
C SER A 69 -18.48 2.24 11.89
N TYR A 70 -17.21 1.94 11.63
CA TYR A 70 -16.59 2.06 10.31
C TYR A 70 -15.60 0.93 10.06
N LEU A 71 -15.31 0.74 8.77
CA LEU A 71 -14.33 -0.23 8.31
C LEU A 71 -12.94 0.37 8.33
N ALA A 72 -11.99 -0.42 8.80
CA ALA A 72 -10.57 -0.15 8.78
C ALA A 72 -9.81 -1.35 8.20
N ASP A 73 -8.58 -1.13 7.77
CA ASP A 73 -7.66 -2.21 7.43
C ASP A 73 -7.19 -2.96 8.70
N PRO A 74 -6.43 -4.08 8.56
CA PRO A 74 -5.92 -4.83 9.70
C PRO A 74 -5.01 -4.02 10.64
N SER A 75 -4.40 -2.94 10.15
CA SER A 75 -3.59 -2.00 10.93
C SER A 75 -4.42 -0.91 11.60
N GLY A 76 -5.73 -0.86 11.37
CA GLY A 76 -6.64 0.12 11.96
C GLY A 76 -6.71 1.45 11.21
N ARG A 77 -6.24 1.51 9.96
CA ARG A 77 -6.39 2.70 9.11
C ARG A 77 -7.78 2.72 8.50
N THR A 78 -8.44 3.86 8.59
CA THR A 78 -9.80 4.07 8.10
C THR A 78 -9.91 3.85 6.59
N LEU A 79 -11.02 3.25 6.17
CA LEU A 79 -11.36 3.03 4.77
C LEU A 79 -12.55 3.91 4.36
N TYR A 80 -12.57 4.28 3.09
CA TYR A 80 -13.52 5.21 2.51
C TYR A 80 -14.14 4.69 1.21
N THR A 81 -15.31 5.21 0.88
CA THR A 81 -15.95 5.05 -0.42
C THR A 81 -16.18 6.42 -1.06
N LYS A 82 -16.12 6.46 -2.40
CA LYS A 82 -16.41 7.65 -3.18
C LYS A 82 -17.86 7.62 -3.65
N LEU A 83 -18.58 8.74 -3.52
CA LEU A 83 -20.00 8.84 -3.85
C LEU A 83 -20.29 8.68 -5.34
N SER A 84 -19.37 9.11 -6.20
CA SER A 84 -19.52 8.99 -7.67
C SER A 84 -19.14 7.61 -8.21
N ASP A 85 -18.61 6.71 -7.36
CA ASP A 85 -18.33 5.35 -7.78
C ASP A 85 -19.63 4.55 -7.92
N THR A 86 -19.59 3.51 -8.74
CA THR A 86 -20.68 2.54 -8.87
C THR A 86 -20.15 1.15 -8.57
N LYS A 87 -21.04 0.15 -8.56
CA LYS A 87 -20.68 -1.22 -8.17
C LYS A 87 -19.53 -1.75 -9.02
N ASN A 88 -18.41 -2.05 -8.36
CA ASN A 88 -17.16 -2.54 -8.91
C ASN A 88 -16.53 -1.62 -9.99
N ILE A 89 -16.85 -0.32 -9.96
CA ILE A 89 -16.32 0.68 -10.90
C ILE A 89 -15.86 1.90 -10.12
N SER A 90 -14.58 2.24 -10.26
CA SER A 90 -13.97 3.44 -9.69
C SER A 90 -13.91 4.57 -10.72
N THR A 91 -14.33 5.74 -10.29
CA THR A 91 -14.15 7.03 -10.98
C THR A 91 -12.92 7.79 -10.47
N CYS A 92 -12.16 7.23 -9.55
CA CYS A 92 -10.94 7.82 -9.00
C CYS A 92 -9.73 7.28 -9.75
N THR A 93 -9.15 8.06 -10.65
CA THR A 93 -7.97 7.69 -11.46
C THR A 93 -6.95 8.83 -11.47
N GLY A 94 -5.73 8.55 -11.93
CA GLY A 94 -4.67 9.56 -12.06
C GLY A 94 -4.42 10.29 -10.75
N ALA A 95 -4.49 11.63 -10.79
CA ALA A 95 -4.19 12.47 -9.62
C ALA A 95 -5.09 12.22 -8.40
N CYS A 96 -6.30 11.69 -8.61
CA CYS A 96 -7.19 11.31 -7.50
C CYS A 96 -6.53 10.30 -6.57
N LEU A 97 -5.74 9.36 -7.11
CA LEU A 97 -5.09 8.30 -6.36
C LEU A 97 -3.93 8.77 -5.47
N TYR A 98 -3.39 9.97 -5.68
CA TYR A 98 -2.41 10.56 -4.74
C TYR A 98 -3.07 11.02 -3.44
N VAL A 99 -4.33 11.46 -3.51
CA VAL A 99 -5.09 11.91 -2.34
C VAL A 99 -5.91 10.76 -1.75
N TRP A 100 -6.37 9.85 -2.60
CA TRP A 100 -7.20 8.71 -2.25
C TRP A 100 -6.59 7.41 -2.77
N PRO A 101 -5.49 6.93 -2.15
CA PRO A 101 -4.87 5.67 -2.54
C PRO A 101 -5.86 4.50 -2.41
N THR A 102 -5.76 3.53 -3.31
CA THR A 102 -6.61 2.34 -3.26
C THR A 102 -6.30 1.46 -2.06
N TYR A 103 -7.31 0.82 -1.48
CA TYR A 103 -7.09 -0.36 -0.66
C TYR A 103 -6.89 -1.57 -1.58
N SER A 104 -5.64 -1.78 -1.97
CA SER A 104 -5.26 -2.76 -2.99
C SER A 104 -5.44 -4.20 -2.52
N ALA A 105 -5.86 -5.07 -3.43
CA ALA A 105 -5.93 -6.51 -3.22
C ALA A 105 -4.81 -7.21 -4.00
N SER A 106 -4.30 -8.34 -3.49
CA SER A 106 -3.28 -9.13 -4.19
C SER A 106 -3.85 -9.97 -5.34
N SER A 107 -5.12 -10.34 -5.26
CA SER A 107 -5.79 -11.20 -6.22
C SER A 107 -7.30 -11.01 -6.17
N VAL A 108 -8.00 -11.66 -7.12
CA VAL A 108 -9.45 -11.82 -7.02
C VAL A 108 -9.76 -12.64 -5.78
N LEU A 109 -10.74 -12.19 -5.01
CA LEU A 109 -11.28 -12.92 -3.88
C LEU A 109 -12.35 -13.89 -4.40
N GLY A 110 -12.06 -15.20 -4.33
CA GLY A 110 -12.92 -16.23 -4.91
C GLY A 110 -14.29 -16.35 -4.22
N SER A 111 -14.34 -16.18 -2.90
CA SER A 111 -15.58 -16.10 -2.12
C SER A 111 -15.36 -15.18 -0.94
N ALA A 112 -16.39 -14.38 -0.61
CA ALA A 112 -16.38 -13.51 0.57
C ALA A 112 -16.05 -14.35 1.82
N PRO A 113 -15.15 -13.88 2.70
CA PRO A 113 -14.91 -14.58 3.97
C PRO A 113 -16.20 -14.60 4.79
N THR A 114 -16.40 -15.65 5.59
CA THR A 114 -17.61 -15.84 6.42
C THR A 114 -17.95 -14.61 7.26
N ASP A 115 -16.93 -13.97 7.84
CA ASP A 115 -17.09 -12.77 8.69
C ASP A 115 -17.27 -11.47 7.90
N TYR A 116 -17.05 -11.50 6.58
CA TYR A 116 -17.03 -10.34 5.69
C TYR A 116 -17.79 -10.61 4.41
N LYS A 117 -19.06 -11.03 4.50
CA LYS A 117 -19.91 -11.40 3.36
C LYS A 117 -20.04 -10.33 2.26
N ASP A 118 -19.86 -9.06 2.63
CA ASP A 118 -19.96 -7.91 1.73
C ASP A 118 -18.60 -7.51 1.13
N LEU A 119 -17.50 -8.14 1.56
CA LEU A 119 -16.17 -7.92 1.00
C LEU A 119 -16.05 -8.61 -0.35
N GLY A 120 -15.57 -7.85 -1.33
CA GLY A 120 -15.23 -8.35 -2.64
C GLY A 120 -13.93 -7.74 -3.15
N THR A 121 -13.64 -8.02 -4.41
CA THR A 121 -12.54 -7.40 -5.14
C THR A 121 -13.00 -7.02 -6.54
N MET A 122 -12.39 -6.00 -7.11
CA MET A 122 -12.59 -5.62 -8.49
C MET A 122 -11.24 -5.42 -9.20
N LYS A 123 -11.25 -5.63 -10.51
CA LYS A 123 -10.14 -5.25 -11.38
C LYS A 123 -10.39 -3.84 -11.90
N ARG A 124 -9.41 -2.96 -11.71
CA ARG A 124 -9.44 -1.58 -12.22
C ARG A 124 -9.07 -1.54 -13.70
N GLY A 125 -9.35 -0.42 -14.35
CA GLY A 125 -9.01 -0.21 -15.77
C GLY A 125 -7.51 -0.26 -16.06
N ASP A 126 -6.66 0.04 -15.07
CA ASP A 126 -5.20 -0.09 -15.13
C ASP A 126 -4.69 -1.53 -14.89
N GLY A 127 -5.60 -2.48 -14.66
CA GLY A 127 -5.30 -3.88 -14.40
C GLY A 127 -5.02 -4.23 -12.94
N SER A 128 -4.88 -3.23 -12.06
CA SER A 128 -4.65 -3.47 -10.62
C SER A 128 -5.93 -3.95 -9.91
N MET A 129 -5.75 -4.66 -8.80
CA MET A 129 -6.83 -5.22 -8.01
C MET A 129 -7.09 -4.35 -6.77
N GLN A 130 -8.37 -4.16 -6.44
CA GLN A 130 -8.80 -3.34 -5.30
C GLN A 130 -9.92 -4.05 -4.53
N TYR A 131 -9.88 -3.95 -3.20
CA TYR A 131 -10.97 -4.44 -2.35
C TYR A 131 -12.22 -3.56 -2.48
N THR A 132 -13.38 -4.20 -2.37
CA THR A 132 -14.68 -3.53 -2.38
C THR A 132 -15.50 -3.93 -1.15
N TRP A 133 -16.36 -3.04 -0.67
CA TRP A 133 -17.35 -3.36 0.36
C TRP A 133 -18.75 -3.08 -0.17
N LYS A 134 -19.64 -4.08 -0.15
CA LYS A 134 -20.95 -4.03 -0.81
C LYS A 134 -20.81 -3.67 -2.30
N GLY A 135 -19.68 -4.05 -2.90
CA GLY A 135 -19.31 -3.70 -4.27
C GLY A 135 -18.80 -2.28 -4.48
N MET A 136 -18.65 -1.45 -3.44
CA MET A 136 -18.07 -0.11 -3.55
C MET A 136 -16.55 -0.14 -3.38
N PRO A 137 -15.75 0.51 -4.24
CA PRO A 137 -14.29 0.50 -4.11
C PRO A 137 -13.83 1.16 -2.81
N LEU A 138 -12.88 0.52 -2.12
CA LEU A 138 -12.35 0.99 -0.84
C LEU A 138 -11.05 1.77 -1.02
N TYR A 139 -10.94 2.91 -0.36
CA TYR A 139 -9.76 3.79 -0.43
C TYR A 139 -9.26 4.17 0.95
N TYR A 140 -8.01 4.60 0.98
CA TYR A 140 -7.43 5.37 2.07
C TYR A 140 -7.54 6.86 1.77
N TYR A 141 -7.30 7.68 2.80
CA TYR A 141 -7.11 9.11 2.63
C TYR A 141 -5.67 9.49 2.99
N ALA A 142 -4.99 10.20 2.07
CA ALA A 142 -3.57 10.49 2.21
C ALA A 142 -3.21 11.41 3.40
N LYS A 143 -4.19 12.13 3.97
CA LYS A 143 -3.97 12.98 5.15
C LYS A 143 -4.27 12.28 6.48
N ASP A 144 -4.81 11.07 6.47
CA ASP A 144 -4.93 10.29 7.70
C ASP A 144 -3.54 9.78 8.08
N GLY A 145 -3.04 10.23 9.24
CA GLY A 145 -1.67 9.93 9.70
C GLY A 145 -1.62 8.96 10.87
N LYS A 146 -2.74 8.80 11.58
CA LYS A 146 -2.85 7.97 12.79
C LYS A 146 -3.95 6.92 12.63
N ILE A 147 -3.82 5.84 13.38
CA ILE A 147 -4.87 4.83 13.52
C ILE A 147 -6.15 5.51 14.03
N GLY A 148 -7.27 5.25 13.34
CA GLY A 148 -8.56 5.82 13.66
C GLY A 148 -8.76 7.30 13.25
N ASP A 149 -7.80 7.92 12.56
CA ASP A 149 -8.06 9.19 11.89
C ASP A 149 -9.19 9.00 10.87
N THR A 150 -10.14 9.92 10.85
CA THR A 150 -11.31 9.88 9.96
C THR A 150 -11.44 11.14 9.10
N LEU A 151 -10.33 11.85 8.87
CA LEU A 151 -10.32 13.21 8.29
C LEU A 151 -10.85 13.28 6.87
N GLY A 152 -10.87 12.16 6.15
CA GLY A 152 -11.45 12.05 4.81
C GLY A 152 -12.99 12.06 4.78
N ASN A 153 -13.65 11.84 5.92
CA ASN A 153 -15.10 11.71 5.94
C ASN A 153 -15.77 13.06 5.62
N GLY A 154 -16.62 13.08 4.58
CA GLY A 154 -17.29 14.29 4.11
C GLY A 154 -16.43 15.18 3.22
N PHE A 155 -15.19 14.79 2.88
CA PHE A 155 -14.31 15.61 2.04
C PHE A 155 -14.97 15.94 0.70
N ASN A 156 -15.08 17.23 0.40
CA ASN A 156 -15.77 17.77 -0.79
C ASN A 156 -17.19 17.20 -1.02
N LYS A 157 -17.86 16.69 0.02
CA LYS A 157 -19.15 15.99 -0.07
C LYS A 157 -19.14 14.77 -1.02
N ALA A 158 -17.95 14.31 -1.41
CA ALA A 158 -17.75 13.24 -2.39
C ALA A 158 -17.23 11.95 -1.75
N TRP A 159 -16.80 12.00 -0.49
CA TRP A 159 -16.16 10.90 0.21
C TRP A 159 -16.85 10.60 1.52
N ASN A 160 -17.12 9.33 1.76
CA ASN A 160 -17.76 8.86 2.97
C ASN A 160 -16.89 7.80 3.61
N ILE A 161 -16.85 7.79 4.94
CA ILE A 161 -16.28 6.67 5.68
C ILE A 161 -17.04 5.38 5.32
N ALA A 162 -16.29 4.31 5.03
CA ALA A 162 -16.87 3.03 4.68
C ALA A 162 -17.50 2.40 5.93
N ARG A 163 -18.76 1.99 5.82
CA ARG A 163 -19.53 1.44 6.95
C ARG A 163 -19.88 -0.04 6.72
N PRO A 164 -19.87 -0.87 7.78
CA PRO A 164 -20.32 -2.25 7.72
C PRO A 164 -21.74 -2.42 7.17
#